data_AF-M1DCA7-F1
#
_entry.id   AF-M1DCA7-F1
#
_cell.length_a   1.000
_cell.length_b   1.000
_cell.length_c   1.000
_cell.angle_alpha   90.00
_cell.angle_beta   90.00
_cell.angle_gamma   90.00
#
_symmetry.space_group_name_H-M   'P 1'
#
loop_
_entity.id
_entity.type
_entity.pdbx_description
1 polymer ?
#
loop_
_entity_poly.entity_id
_entity_poly.type
_entity_poly.pdbx_seq_one_letter_code
_entity_poly.pdbx_strand_id
1 'polypeptide(L)'
;MAICLPEFYSTKPSTISFHTTPFKKRTSAGLIPNSKFPTFYFINLNKIFVNDKEIPLFPSLSRNFGNGLTGGCIVDTGATVTSFPEDFYEEFRDTFRKEVRCIPLYDAPLGNFDTCYMVDPGEVANFPAVKMYFGTKTRKICCY
;
A
#
# COMPACT_ATOMS: atom_id res chain seq x y z
N MET A 1 13.40 7.60 -13.49
CA MET A 1 12.69 8.72 -12.83
C MET A 1 12.76 8.50 -11.33
N ALA A 2 12.86 9.56 -10.55
CA ALA A 2 12.78 9.52 -9.09
C ALA A 2 11.86 10.66 -8.63
N ILE A 3 10.91 10.36 -7.75
CA ILE A 3 9.93 11.32 -7.23
C ILE A 3 10.03 11.33 -5.71
N CYS A 4 9.98 12.53 -5.12
CA CYS A 4 9.71 12.75 -3.71
C CYS A 4 8.44 13.60 -3.65
N LEU A 5 7.36 13.10 -3.06
CA LEU A 5 6.13 13.90 -2.93
C LEU A 5 6.18 14.69 -1.62
N PRO A 6 5.74 15.96 -1.62
CA PRO A 6 5.61 16.71 -0.38
C PRO A 6 4.45 16.16 0.46
N GLU A 7 4.42 16.51 1.74
CA GLU A 7 3.23 16.34 2.56
C GLU A 7 2.08 17.20 2.03
N PHE A 8 0.84 16.75 2.29
CA PHE A 8 -0.37 17.32 1.71
C PHE A 8 -0.53 18.84 1.91
N TYR A 9 -0.10 19.37 3.07
CA TYR A 9 -0.20 20.80 3.40
C TYR A 9 1.16 21.53 3.36
N SER A 10 2.21 20.89 2.84
CA SER A 10 3.54 21.50 2.80
C SER A 10 3.60 22.63 1.78
N THR A 11 4.11 23.79 2.19
CA THR A 11 4.43 24.92 1.30
C THR A 11 5.84 24.82 0.72
N LYS A 12 6.64 23.81 1.12
CA LYS A 12 8.01 23.61 0.64
C LYS A 12 8.01 22.90 -0.70
N PRO A 13 8.89 23.29 -1.64
CA PRO A 13 9.03 22.60 -2.91
C PRO A 13 9.53 21.17 -2.72
N SER A 14 9.19 20.28 -3.66
CA SER A 14 9.69 18.91 -3.72
C SER A 14 10.36 18.61 -5.07
N THR A 15 10.80 17.36 -5.28
CA THR A 15 11.66 17.01 -6.42
C THR A 15 11.07 15.89 -7.29
N ILE A 16 11.12 16.12 -8.59
CA ILE A 16 11.09 15.07 -9.62
C ILE A 16 12.40 15.13 -10.40
N SER A 17 13.05 13.98 -10.60
CA SER A 17 14.30 13.88 -11.32
C SER A 17 14.21 12.83 -12.41
N PHE A 18 14.63 13.21 -13.62
CA PHE A 18 14.75 12.31 -14.75
C PHE A 18 16.20 11.84 -14.88
N HIS A 19 16.37 10.58 -15.29
CA HIS A 19 17.68 9.92 -15.51
C HIS A 19 18.63 9.79 -14.30
N THR A 20 18.39 10.49 -13.20
CA THR A 20 19.18 10.42 -11.98
C THR A 20 18.35 9.91 -10.81
N THR A 21 19.01 9.28 -9.83
CA THR A 21 18.36 8.85 -8.58
C THR A 21 19.26 9.25 -7.42
N PRO A 22 18.96 10.35 -6.71
CA PRO A 22 19.85 10.89 -5.67
C PRO A 22 19.83 10.05 -4.37
N PHE A 23 18.95 9.06 -4.27
CA PHE A 23 18.73 8.27 -3.05
C PHE A 23 19.71 7.08 -2.94
N LYS A 24 20.56 7.09 -1.90
CA LYS A 24 21.59 6.06 -1.65
C LYS A 24 21.03 4.73 -1.11
N LYS A 25 20.06 4.78 -0.19
CA LYS A 25 19.39 3.59 0.37
C LYS A 25 18.13 3.29 -0.42
N ARG A 26 17.97 2.05 -0.89
CA ARG A 26 16.83 1.65 -1.72
C ARG A 26 16.41 0.21 -1.42
N THR A 27 15.11 0.01 -1.34
CA THR A 27 14.46 -1.30 -1.52
C THR A 27 13.80 -1.26 -2.89
N SER A 28 13.89 -2.33 -3.66
CA SER A 28 13.39 -2.37 -5.05
C SER A 28 12.39 -3.50 -5.25
N ALA A 29 11.33 -3.22 -5.99
CA ALA A 29 10.43 -4.21 -6.56
C ALA A 29 10.49 -4.12 -8.08
N GLY A 30 10.32 -5.26 -8.76
CA GLY A 30 10.23 -5.28 -10.23
C GLY A 30 8.92 -4.67 -10.71
N LEU A 31 8.99 -3.78 -11.71
CA LEU A 31 7.82 -3.32 -12.44
C LEU A 31 7.29 -4.45 -13.33
N ILE A 32 5.97 -4.57 -13.39
CA ILE A 32 5.27 -5.55 -14.23
C ILE A 32 4.74 -4.82 -15.47
N PRO A 33 5.21 -5.16 -16.68
CA PRO A 33 4.63 -4.62 -17.90
C PRO A 33 3.18 -5.09 -18.09
N ASN A 34 2.30 -4.20 -18.53
CA ASN A 34 0.93 -4.54 -18.91
C ASN A 34 0.62 -3.93 -20.28
N SER A 35 0.41 -4.77 -21.30
CA SER A 35 0.16 -4.31 -22.67
C SER A 35 -1.20 -3.63 -22.85
N LYS A 36 -2.19 -3.97 -22.02
CA LYS A 36 -3.51 -3.34 -22.03
C LYS A 36 -3.48 -1.95 -21.41
N PHE A 37 -2.61 -1.74 -20.41
CA PHE A 37 -2.45 -0.46 -19.73
C PHE A 37 -0.97 -0.05 -19.62
N PRO A 38 -0.33 0.33 -20.74
CA PRO A 38 1.11 0.52 -20.83
C PRO A 38 1.64 1.74 -20.08
N THR A 39 0.76 2.65 -19.66
CA THR A 39 1.10 3.89 -18.95
C THR A 39 1.11 3.76 -17.43
N PHE A 40 0.55 2.69 -16.87
CA PHE A 40 0.51 2.49 -15.42
C PHE A 40 1.74 1.74 -14.91
N TYR A 41 2.16 2.08 -13.70
CA TYR A 41 3.26 1.42 -13.00
C TYR A 41 2.72 0.30 -12.12
N PHE A 42 2.72 -0.93 -12.64
CA PHE A 42 2.32 -2.10 -11.87
C PHE A 42 3.49 -2.68 -11.08
N ILE A 43 3.22 -3.09 -9.84
CA ILE A 43 4.15 -3.82 -8.98
C ILE A 43 3.49 -5.09 -8.43
N ASN A 44 4.33 -6.08 -8.12
CA ASN A 44 3.89 -7.32 -7.52
C ASN A 44 3.76 -7.18 -6.01
N LEU A 45 2.55 -6.98 -5.49
CA LEU A 45 2.25 -7.02 -4.05
C LEU A 45 1.92 -8.46 -3.63
N ASN A 46 2.74 -9.02 -2.76
CA ASN A 46 2.66 -10.43 -2.35
C ASN A 46 2.00 -10.62 -0.99
N LYS A 47 2.30 -9.76 -0.01
CA LYS A 47 1.70 -9.84 1.33
C LYS A 47 1.54 -8.46 1.94
N ILE A 48 0.52 -8.30 2.77
CA ILE A 48 0.33 -7.12 3.61
C ILE A 48 0.24 -7.60 5.06
N PHE A 49 0.90 -6.88 5.95
CA PHE A 49 0.80 -7.09 7.39
C PHE A 49 0.37 -5.81 8.07
N VAL A 50 -0.44 -5.95 9.12
CA VAL A 50 -0.68 -4.94 10.14
C VAL A 50 0.09 -5.39 11.38
N ASN A 51 1.12 -4.64 11.79
CA ASN A 51 2.14 -5.10 12.73
C ASN A 51 2.72 -6.46 12.29
N ASP A 52 2.34 -7.53 12.99
CA ASP A 52 2.78 -8.90 12.73
C ASP A 52 1.62 -9.83 12.30
N LYS A 53 0.44 -9.26 12.02
CA LYS A 53 -0.74 -9.96 11.49
C LYS A 53 -0.75 -9.90 9.97
N GLU A 54 -0.57 -11.05 9.32
CA GLU A 54 -0.74 -11.17 7.86
C GLU A 54 -2.22 -11.04 7.49
N ILE A 55 -2.54 -10.15 6.56
CA ILE A 55 -3.89 -10.05 6.01
C ILE A 55 -4.06 -11.16 4.97
N PRO A 56 -5.08 -12.04 5.12
CA PRO A 56 -5.39 -13.05 4.12
C PRO A 56 -5.51 -12.47 2.72
N LEU A 57 -4.82 -13.07 1.76
CA LEU A 57 -4.98 -12.70 0.36
C LEU A 57 -6.28 -13.29 -0.19
N PHE A 58 -7.20 -12.42 -0.57
CA PHE A 58 -8.46 -12.83 -1.21
C PHE A 58 -8.31 -12.94 -2.75
N PRO A 59 -9.19 -13.72 -3.41
CA PRO A 59 -9.22 -13.84 -4.86
C PRO A 59 -9.29 -12.51 -5.61
N SER A 60 -9.94 -11.49 -5.05
CA SER A 60 -10.02 -10.15 -5.66
C SER A 60 -8.65 -9.48 -5.81
N LEU A 61 -7.80 -9.62 -4.80
CA LEU A 61 -6.44 -9.10 -4.78
C LEU A 61 -5.51 -10.02 -5.59
N SER A 62 -5.80 -11.33 -5.59
CA SER A 62 -4.99 -12.36 -6.25
C SER A 62 -5.41 -12.70 -7.68
N ARG A 63 -6.49 -12.12 -8.24
CA ARG A 63 -6.97 -12.33 -9.64
C ARG A 63 -5.93 -11.96 -10.72
N ASN A 64 -4.73 -11.63 -10.26
CA ASN A 64 -3.68 -10.87 -10.91
C ASN A 64 -2.39 -11.66 -11.10
N PHE A 65 -2.33 -12.92 -10.63
CA PHE A 65 -1.13 -13.77 -10.77
C PHE A 65 -1.18 -14.72 -11.97
N GLY A 66 -2.28 -14.71 -12.73
CA GLY A 66 -2.45 -15.45 -13.96
C GLY A 66 -2.38 -14.54 -15.18
N ASN A 67 -1.53 -14.89 -16.14
CA ASN A 67 -1.57 -14.46 -17.53
C ASN A 67 -1.17 -13.00 -17.84
N GLY A 68 -0.77 -12.18 -16.86
CA GLY A 68 -0.13 -10.88 -17.09
C GLY A 68 -1.01 -9.78 -17.71
N LEU A 69 -2.33 -9.98 -17.83
CA LEU A 69 -3.20 -9.06 -18.56
C LEU A 69 -4.23 -8.32 -17.70
N THR A 70 -4.52 -8.80 -16.48
CA THR A 70 -5.57 -8.21 -15.63
C THR A 70 -5.26 -8.31 -14.14
N GLY A 71 -4.06 -7.87 -13.74
CA GLY A 71 -3.94 -7.01 -12.57
C GLY A 71 -2.61 -7.03 -11.84
N GLY A 72 -2.61 -6.40 -10.67
CA GLY A 72 -1.44 -6.03 -9.90
C GLY A 72 -1.76 -4.80 -9.04
N CYS A 73 -0.81 -4.38 -8.21
CA CYS A 73 -0.92 -3.11 -7.49
C CYS A 73 -0.40 -1.99 -8.39
N ILE A 74 -1.15 -0.90 -8.53
CA ILE A 74 -0.73 0.28 -9.30
C ILE A 74 -0.10 1.28 -8.33
N VAL A 75 1.05 1.82 -8.69
CA VAL A 75 1.61 3.01 -8.05
C VAL A 75 1.08 4.23 -8.79
N ASP A 76 0.28 5.04 -8.10
CA ASP A 76 -0.39 6.20 -8.66
C ASP A 76 -0.14 7.45 -7.80
N THR A 77 -0.01 8.60 -8.47
CA THR A 77 0.06 9.92 -7.83
C THR A 77 -1.22 10.73 -8.05
N GLY A 78 -2.19 10.21 -8.82
CA GLY A 78 -3.48 10.84 -9.06
C GLY A 78 -4.51 10.62 -7.94
N ALA A 79 -4.34 9.57 -7.12
CA ALA A 79 -5.17 9.31 -5.95
C ALA A 79 -4.55 9.85 -4.65
N THR A 80 -5.37 10.48 -3.81
CA THR A 80 -4.97 10.96 -2.47
C THR A 80 -4.83 9.82 -1.45
N VAL A 81 -5.55 8.73 -1.66
CA VAL A 81 -5.66 7.60 -0.72
C VAL A 81 -5.43 6.27 -1.44
N THR A 82 -4.91 5.28 -0.71
CA THR A 82 -4.77 3.92 -1.23
C THR A 82 -6.12 3.22 -1.20
N SER A 83 -6.52 2.62 -2.34
CA SER A 83 -7.74 1.85 -2.46
C SER A 83 -7.46 0.36 -2.55
N PHE A 84 -8.25 -0.45 -1.85
CA PHE A 84 -8.25 -1.91 -1.94
C PHE A 84 -9.57 -2.42 -2.53
N PRO A 85 -9.60 -3.61 -3.15
CA PRO A 85 -10.85 -4.32 -3.39
C PRO A 85 -11.64 -4.50 -2.09
N GLU A 86 -12.97 -4.43 -2.18
CA GLU A 86 -13.88 -4.38 -1.02
C GLU A 86 -13.65 -5.50 0.00
N ASP A 87 -13.64 -6.75 -0.43
CA ASP A 87 -13.40 -7.92 0.43
C ASP A 87 -12.04 -7.89 1.14
N PHE A 88 -10.99 -7.43 0.46
CA PHE A 88 -9.68 -7.25 1.08
C PHE A 88 -9.66 -6.05 2.02
N TYR A 89 -10.34 -4.96 1.66
CA TYR A 89 -10.45 -3.76 2.47
C TYR A 89 -11.12 -4.05 3.81
N GLU A 90 -12.21 -4.81 3.82
CA GLU A 90 -12.94 -5.18 5.05
C GLU A 90 -12.05 -5.91 6.05
N GLU A 91 -11.32 -6.94 5.60
CA GLU A 91 -10.41 -7.71 6.47
C GLU A 91 -9.21 -6.85 6.92
N PHE A 92 -8.67 -6.02 6.03
CA PHE A 92 -7.61 -5.08 6.37
C PHE A 92 -8.07 -4.08 7.43
N ARG A 93 -9.23 -3.46 7.24
CA ARG A 93 -9.85 -2.49 8.17
C ARG A 93 -10.07 -3.13 9.53
N ASP A 94 -10.69 -4.30 9.57
CA ASP A 94 -11.05 -4.97 10.81
C ASP A 94 -9.80 -5.43 11.58
N THR A 95 -8.77 -5.89 10.87
CA THR A 95 -7.47 -6.21 11.47
C THR A 95 -6.77 -4.96 11.99
N PHE A 96 -6.77 -3.87 11.21
CA PHE A 96 -6.18 -2.60 11.63
C PHE A 96 -6.85 -2.07 12.91
N ARG A 97 -8.18 -2.07 12.96
CA ARG A 97 -8.95 -1.66 14.15
C ARG A 97 -8.64 -2.48 15.39
N LYS A 98 -8.46 -3.80 15.25
CA LYS A 98 -8.08 -4.69 16.36
C LYS A 98 -6.67 -4.42 16.90
N GLU A 99 -5.76 -3.97 16.04
CA GLU A 99 -4.37 -3.70 16.40
C GLU A 99 -4.15 -2.29 16.95
N VAL A 100 -5.08 -1.34 16.72
CA VAL A 100 -5.04 -0.02 17.36
C VAL A 100 -5.32 -0.16 18.85
N ARG A 101 -4.41 0.34 19.69
CA ARG A 101 -4.52 0.31 21.15
C ARG A 101 -4.64 1.71 21.71
N CYS A 102 -5.54 1.88 22.68
CA CYS A 102 -5.67 3.10 23.47
C CYS A 102 -6.04 4.37 22.68
N ILE A 103 -6.54 4.24 21.45
CA ILE A 103 -7.07 5.37 20.68
C ILE A 103 -8.54 5.07 20.39
N PRO A 104 -9.47 5.91 20.87
CA PRO A 104 -10.89 5.68 20.66
C PRO A 104 -11.26 5.88 19.19
N LEU A 105 -12.14 5.01 18.69
CA LEU A 105 -12.76 5.19 17.40
C LEU A 105 -13.68 6.41 17.44
N TYR A 106 -13.73 7.13 16.34
CA TYR A 106 -14.71 8.17 16.11
C TYR A 106 -15.96 7.51 15.51
N ASP A 107 -17.11 7.67 16.19
CA ASP A 107 -18.31 6.87 15.95
C ASP A 107 -19.06 7.21 14.64
N ALA A 108 -18.63 8.23 13.90
CA ALA A 108 -19.28 8.64 12.65
C ALA A 108 -18.30 8.63 11.47
N PRO A 109 -18.71 8.15 10.28
CA PRO A 109 -17.87 8.27 9.09
C PRO A 109 -17.66 9.75 8.73
N LEU A 110 -16.47 10.07 8.23
CA LEU A 110 -16.12 11.41 7.75
C LEU A 110 -15.87 11.35 6.25
N GLY A 111 -16.82 11.85 5.47
CA GLY A 111 -16.77 11.77 4.01
C GLY A 111 -16.71 10.31 3.53
N ASN A 112 -15.68 9.97 2.76
CA ASN A 112 -15.47 8.62 2.23
C ASN A 112 -14.71 7.69 3.19
N PHE A 113 -14.38 8.15 4.40
CA PHE A 113 -13.64 7.36 5.39
C PHE A 113 -14.61 6.73 6.39
N ASP A 114 -14.61 5.39 6.47
CA ASP A 114 -15.44 4.61 7.41
C ASP A 114 -14.77 4.36 8.76
N THR A 115 -13.47 4.65 8.87
CA THR A 115 -12.65 4.39 10.05
C THR A 115 -11.86 5.64 10.39
N CYS A 116 -12.25 6.28 11.50
CA CYS A 116 -11.61 7.48 12.02
C CYS A 116 -11.34 7.28 13.52
N TYR A 117 -10.32 7.96 14.05
CA TYR A 117 -9.92 7.87 15.45
C TYR A 117 -9.85 9.28 16.06
N MET A 118 -10.22 9.42 17.33
CA MET A 118 -10.03 10.69 18.04
C MET A 118 -8.60 10.75 18.55
N VAL A 119 -7.87 11.78 18.15
CA VAL A 119 -6.47 12.03 18.56
C VAL A 119 -6.40 13.44 19.11
N ASP A 120 -5.80 13.60 20.28
CA ASP A 120 -5.68 14.90 20.92
C ASP A 120 -4.74 15.82 20.13
N PRO A 121 -5.05 17.12 20.03
CA PRO A 121 -4.22 18.08 19.31
C PRO A 121 -2.78 18.09 19.84
N GLY A 122 -1.81 17.89 18.93
CA GLY A 122 -0.39 17.89 19.28
C GLY A 122 0.16 16.54 19.74
N GLU A 123 -0.68 15.51 19.88
CA GLU A 123 -0.22 14.15 20.13
C GLU A 123 0.13 13.41 18.83
N VAL A 124 1.20 12.63 18.87
CA VAL A 124 1.56 11.70 17.80
C VAL A 124 0.94 10.34 18.13
N ALA A 125 -0.23 10.09 17.53
CA ALA A 125 -0.91 8.81 17.67
C ALA A 125 -0.04 7.64 17.18
N ASN A 126 0.10 6.60 18.02
CA ASN A 126 0.84 5.40 17.69
C ASN A 126 -0.06 4.38 16.98
N PHE A 127 -0.14 4.48 15.65
CA PHE A 127 -0.91 3.54 14.83
C PHE A 127 -0.10 2.29 14.47
N PRO A 128 -0.79 1.15 14.21
CA PRO A 128 -0.16 -0.07 13.71
C PRO A 128 0.65 0.17 12.42
N ALA A 129 1.80 -0.47 12.33
CA ALA A 129 2.64 -0.39 11.14
C ALA A 129 2.06 -1.26 10.02
N VAL A 130 1.80 -0.67 8.86
CA VAL A 130 1.42 -1.43 7.65
C VAL A 130 2.67 -1.80 6.87
N LYS A 131 2.97 -3.10 6.77
CA LYS A 131 4.14 -3.62 6.04
C LYS A 131 3.67 -4.27 4.74
N MET A 132 4.18 -3.78 3.61
CA MET A 132 3.89 -4.35 2.29
C MET A 132 5.11 -5.07 1.74
N TYR A 133 4.92 -6.32 1.33
CA TYR A 133 5.98 -7.15 0.76
C TYR A 133 5.79 -7.28 -0.74
N PHE A 134 6.82 -6.87 -1.48
CA PHE A 134 6.81 -6.88 -2.93
C PHE A 134 7.75 -7.94 -3.50
N GLY A 135 7.42 -8.48 -4.66
CA GLY A 135 8.27 -9.39 -5.42
C GLY A 135 7.65 -10.76 -5.70
N THR A 136 8.33 -11.55 -6.52
CA THR A 136 7.86 -12.87 -6.96
C THR A 136 8.17 -13.94 -5.93
N LYS A 137 7.18 -14.77 -5.59
CA LYS A 137 7.42 -16.04 -4.88
C LYS A 137 8.23 -16.95 -5.82
N THR A 138 9.54 -17.03 -5.63
CA THR A 138 10.34 -18.07 -6.26
C THR A 138 10.06 -19.38 -5.52
N ARG A 139 9.23 -20.25 -6.12
CA ARG A 139 9.11 -21.63 -5.66
C ARG A 139 10.44 -22.32 -5.93
N LYS A 140 11.20 -22.60 -4.87
CA LYS A 140 12.35 -23.51 -4.97
C LYS A 140 11.82 -24.92 -4.83
N ILE A 141 12.12 -25.77 -5.82
CA ILE A 141 11.96 -27.21 -5.67
C ILE A 141 13.19 -27.66 -4.88
N CYS A 142 12.98 -28.09 -3.64
CA CYS A 142 14.01 -28.75 -2.84
C CYS A 142 13.77 -30.24 -2.95
N CYS A 143 14.69 -30.97 -3.58
CA CYS A 143 14.77 -32.42 -3.52
C CYS A 143 15.85 -32.79 -2.49
N TYR A 144 15.56 -33.74 -1.60
CA TYR A 144 16.53 -34.39 -0.72
C TYR A 144 16.93 -35.73 -1.30
#